data_AF-A0A1C0U6P6-F1
#
_entry.id   AF-A0A1C0U6P6-F1
#
_cell.length_a   1.000
_cell.length_b   1.000
_cell.length_c   1.000
_cell.angle_alpha   90.00
_cell.angle_beta   90.00
_cell.angle_gamma   90.00
#
_symmetry.space_group_name_H-M   'P 1'
#
loop_
_entity.id
_entity.type
_entity.pdbx_description
1 polymer ?
#
loop_
_entity_poly.entity_id
_entity_poly.type
_entity_poly.pdbx_seq_one_letter_code
_entity_poly.pdbx_strand_id
1 'polypeptide(L)' 'MSKQMILKAQTNMIGSMSQSELNITETEWKGMTDEERQQIINEFMSTIVDIWVETADE' A
#
# COMPACT_ATOMS: atom_id res chain seq x y z
N MET A 1 0.31 -13.79 21.05
CA MET A 1 1.11 -13.18 19.96
C MET A 1 0.16 -12.42 19.07
N SER A 2 0.38 -11.13 18.88
CA SER A 2 -0.40 -10.32 17.95
C SER A 2 0.05 -10.65 16.52
N LYS A 3 -0.90 -10.75 15.57
CA LYS A 3 -0.58 -11.08 14.18
C LYS A 3 0.07 -9.88 13.51
N GLN A 4 1.12 -10.09 12.72
CA GLN A 4 1.67 -9.04 11.87
C GLN A 4 0.69 -8.70 10.75
N MET A 5 0.64 -7.42 10.39
CA MET A 5 -0.19 -6.92 9.31
C MET A 5 0.56 -7.00 7.98
N ILE A 6 -0.16 -7.30 6.90
CA ILE A 6 0.37 -7.32 5.54
C ILE A 6 -0.49 -6.38 4.71
N LEU A 7 0.15 -5.47 4.00
CA LEU A 7 -0.51 -4.61 3.02
C LEU A 7 -0.47 -5.31 1.66
N LYS A 8 -1.63 -5.44 1.02
CA LYS A 8 -1.78 -6.03 -0.31
C LYS A 8 -2.39 -5.01 -1.25
N ALA A 9 -1.79 -4.86 -2.43
CA ALA A 9 -2.34 -4.07 -3.52
C ALA A 9 -2.49 -4.94 -4.75
N GLN A 10 -3.67 -4.87 -5.37
CA GLN A 10 -3.90 -5.44 -6.69
C GLN A 10 -3.79 -4.30 -7.70
N THR A 11 -2.96 -4.48 -8.72
CA THR A 11 -2.85 -3.48 -9.79
C THR A 11 -3.93 -3.72 -10.85
N ASN A 12 -4.05 -2.78 -11.78
CA ASN A 12 -5.05 -2.80 -12.85
C ASN A 12 -4.85 -3.99 -13.83
N MET A 13 -3.69 -4.65 -13.76
CA MET A 13 -3.38 -5.84 -14.55
C MET A 13 -3.88 -7.10 -13.83
N ILE A 14 -4.73 -7.87 -14.51
CA ILE A 14 -5.25 -9.15 -14.00
C ILE A 14 -4.07 -10.08 -13.67
N GLY A 15 -4.01 -10.55 -12.42
CA GLY A 15 -2.95 -11.43 -11.94
C GLY A 15 -1.73 -10.73 -11.34
N SER A 16 -1.69 -9.40 -11.33
CA SER A 16 -0.62 -8.63 -10.69
C SER A 16 -1.03 -8.17 -9.28
N MET A 17 -0.41 -8.79 -8.28
CA MET A 17 -0.55 -8.45 -6.86
C MET A 17 0.82 -8.08 -6.29
N SER A 18 0.89 -6.94 -5.62
CA SER A 18 2.02 -6.55 -4.78
C SER A 18 1.62 -6.71 -3.31
N GLN A 19 2.56 -7.15 -2.47
CA GLN A 19 2.36 -7.23 -1.03
C GLN A 19 3.61 -6.78 -0.28
N SER A 20 3.42 -6.12 0.86
CA SER A 20 4.50 -5.82 1.80
C SER A 20 4.08 -6.14 3.20
N GLU A 21 4.99 -6.75 3.94
CA GLU A 21 4.85 -6.88 5.39
C GLU A 21 4.92 -5.49 6.01
N LEU A 22 4.00 -5.22 6.94
CA LEU A 22 4.05 -4.02 7.75
C LEU A 22 4.69 -4.42 9.09
N ASN A 23 5.66 -3.64 9.56
CA ASN A 23 6.29 -3.81 10.87
C ASN A 23 5.36 -3.36 12.02
N ILE A 24 4.07 -3.67 11.91
CA ILE A 24 3.02 -3.34 12.86
C ILE A 24 2.11 -4.55 13.04
N THR A 25 1.66 -4.71 14.27
CA THR A 25 0.75 -5.76 14.68
C THR A 25 -0.71 -5.34 14.51
N GLU A 26 -1.62 -6.32 14.52
CA GLU A 26 -3.07 -6.09 14.43
C GLU A 26 -3.58 -5.13 15.53
N THR A 27 -3.00 -5.21 16.73
CA THR A 27 -3.37 -4.35 17.86
C THR A 27 -2.97 -2.90 17.62
N GLU A 28 -1.75 -2.68 17.11
CA GLU A 28 -1.25 -1.34 16.78
C GLU A 28 -2.07 -0.72 15.64
N TRP A 29 -2.37 -1.50 14.59
CA TRP A 29 -3.21 -1.06 13.49
C TRP A 29 -4.61 -0.62 13.94
N LYS A 30 -5.24 -1.39 14.85
CA LYS A 30 -6.55 -1.05 15.42
C LYS A 30 -6.50 0.18 16.33
N GLY A 31 -5.36 0.44 16.97
CA GLY A 31 -5.15 1.61 17.82
C GLY A 31 -4.84 2.89 17.06
N MET A 32 -4.39 2.80 15.80
CA MET A 32 -4.14 3.95 14.93
C MET A 32 -5.43 4.65 14.53
N THR A 33 -5.33 5.96 14.30
CA THR A 33 -6.35 6.78 13.67
C THR A 33 -6.49 6.47 12.18
N ASP A 34 -7.61 6.86 11.58
CA ASP A 34 -7.81 6.67 10.14
C ASP A 34 -6.80 7.46 9.30
N GLU A 35 -6.35 8.64 9.77
CA GLU A 35 -5.31 9.44 9.12
C GLU A 35 -3.95 8.73 9.11
N GLU A 36 -3.52 8.17 10.24
CA GLU A 36 -2.26 7.42 10.33
C GLU A 36 -2.27 6.18 9.43
N ARG A 37 -3.39 5.45 9.41
CA ARG A 37 -3.56 4.30 8.51
C ARG A 37 -3.51 4.73 7.05
N GLN A 38 -4.16 5.85 6.71
CA GLN A 38 -4.19 6.39 5.36
C GLN A 38 -2.79 6.83 4.90
N GLN A 39 -1.98 7.40 5.79
CA GLN A 39 -0.61 7.78 5.48
C GLN A 39 0.24 6.55 5.10
N ILE A 40 0.18 5.47 5.89
CA ILE A 40 0.88 4.21 5.60
C ILE A 40 0.46 3.64 4.24
N ILE A 41 -0.84 3.68 3.92
CA ILE A 41 -1.36 3.21 2.63
C ILE A 41 -0.84 4.09 1.49
N ASN A 42 -0.84 5.42 1.65
CA ASN A 42 -0.37 6.35 0.62
C ASN A 42 1.13 6.21 0.34
N GLU A 43 1.96 6.06 1.38
CA GLU A 43 3.40 5.79 1.25
C GLU A 43 3.63 4.49 0.48
N PHE A 44 2.89 3.42 0.81
CA PHE A 44 2.96 2.17 0.07
C PHE A 44 2.53 2.32 -1.39
N MET A 45 1.40 2.99 -1.65
CA MET A 45 0.91 3.25 -3.01
C MET A 45 1.96 3.95 -3.88
N SER A 46 2.65 4.95 -3.34
CA SER A 46 3.71 5.66 -4.08
C SER A 46 4.89 4.76 -4.48
N THR A 47 5.11 3.65 -3.76
CA THR A 47 6.18 2.69 -4.05
C THR A 47 5.81 1.68 -5.13
N ILE A 48 4.51 1.36 -5.26
CA ILE A 48 4.01 0.31 -6.17
C ILE A 48 3.49 0.85 -7.51
N VAL A 49 3.16 2.14 -7.56
CA VAL A 49 2.48 2.78 -8.69
C VAL A 49 3.32 3.96 -9.11
N ASP A 50 4.11 3.78 -10.17
CA ASP A 50 4.77 4.88 -10.87
C ASP A 50 3.83 5.34 -11.99
N ILE A 51 3.36 6.58 -11.91
CA ILE A 51 2.47 7.20 -12.89
C ILE A 51 3.16 8.45 -13.40
N TRP A 52 3.43 8.48 -14.69
CA TRP A 52 4.00 9.64 -15.36
C TRP A 52 3.22 9.93 -16.65
N VAL A 53 3.38 11.16 -17.15
CA VAL A 53 2.77 11.65 -18.39
C VAL A 53 3.88 11.88 -19.40
N GLU A 54 3.77 11.27 -20.57
CA GLU A 54 4.68 11.51 -21.70
C GLU A 54 3.97 12.28 -22.82
N THR A 55 4.75 13.00 -23.63
CA THR A 55 4.25 13.63 -24.85
C THR A 55 3.78 12.56 -25.83
N ALA A 56 2.63 12.76 -26.45
CA ALA A 56 2.22 11.91 -27.57
C ALA A 56 3.21 12.12 -28.72
N ASP A 57 3.87 11.05 -29.17
CA ASP A 57 4.67 11.09 -30.40
C ASP A 57 3.75 11.51 -31.58
N GLU A 58 4.23 12.44 -32.42
CA GLU A 58 3.57 12.85 -33.68
C GLU A 58 3.64 11.76 -34.76
#